data_AF-A0A7S3CRZ6-F1
#
_entry.id   AF-A0A7S3CRZ6-F1
#
_cell.length_a   1.000
_cell.length_b   1.000
_cell.length_c   1.000
_cell.angle_alpha   90.00
_cell.angle_beta   90.00
_cell.angle_gamma   90.00
#
_symmetry.space_group_name_H-M   'P 1'
#
loop_
_entity.id
_entity.type
_entity.pdbx_description
1 polymer ?
#
loop_
_entity_poly.entity_id
_entity_poly.type
_entity_poly.pdbx_seq_one_letter_code
_entity_poly.pdbx_strand_id
1 'polypeptide(L)'
;YQYSLQWFSNLFGSSVDNSEKSSDSSTRIKNLNDHFTLNLYDNVCRSLFEKHKLLFSLILTAKILFGDKALDPIEWRYFLAGPSGSVEPPRNPTDWLGDLEWAETYRQFHGMSQIPSLKGIEKSLVQQHREFQKLFDSNEPQNLPLPGEWNDKLDYFQHMIVIKSIRPDKVPLAIQNFVTKKIGSQFIEPPTFSIAKSFKDSDYTTPLIFVLSAGSDPVADFMRFAEEMNMIKKFDTISLGRGQDKKAENCINENVSRGGWALLMNCHLASSFMPKLEAIVENLESVKPHRDFRLWMTSMPSKTFPVSVLQNSVKMTLEPPSGLKQNVLGTYEALEWKEIEDSTKPDPIKRLLFGFCFFHAIVQE
;
A
#
# COMPACT_ATOMS: atom_id res chain seq x y z
N TYR A 1 11.06 3.46 -0.93
CA TYR A 1 10.37 3.75 0.33
C TYR A 1 11.39 3.80 1.44
N GLN A 2 11.39 4.85 2.26
CA GLN A 2 12.41 5.10 3.27
C GLN A 2 11.74 5.47 4.59
N TYR A 3 12.13 4.82 5.68
CA TYR A 3 11.61 5.05 7.02
C TYR A 3 12.77 4.99 8.02
N SER A 4 12.84 5.92 8.96
CA SER A 4 13.86 5.88 10.02
C SER A 4 13.48 4.90 11.12
N LEU A 5 14.48 4.42 11.86
CA LEU A 5 14.25 3.66 13.09
C LEU A 5 13.54 4.51 14.15
N GLN A 6 13.82 5.82 14.18
CA GLN A 6 13.14 6.74 15.09
C GLN A 6 11.64 6.82 14.80
N TRP A 7 11.26 6.93 13.52
CA TRP A 7 9.86 6.88 13.10
C TRP A 7 9.18 5.58 13.55
N PHE A 8 9.84 4.43 13.35
CA PHE A 8 9.32 3.14 13.80
C PHE A 8 9.14 3.09 15.32
N SER A 9 10.11 3.62 16.07
CA SER A 9 10.08 3.64 17.54
C SER A 9 8.95 4.53 18.07
N ASN A 10 8.73 5.70 17.45
CA ASN A 10 7.63 6.60 17.78
C ASN A 10 6.28 5.95 17.49
N LEU A 11 6.15 5.29 16.34
CA LEU A 11 4.94 4.57 15.96
C LEU A 11 4.63 3.42 16.93
N PHE A 12 5.66 2.68 17.35
CA PHE A 12 5.55 1.63 18.35
C PHE A 12 5.10 2.19 19.72
N GLY A 13 5.76 3.25 20.21
CA GLY A 13 5.39 3.90 21.47
C GLY A 13 3.94 4.40 21.46
N SER A 14 3.55 5.12 20.41
CA SER A 14 2.17 5.58 20.21
C SER A 14 1.16 4.42 20.20
N SER A 15 1.52 3.28 19.59
CA SER A 15 0.66 2.10 19.55
C SER A 15 0.51 1.44 20.93
N VAL A 16 1.56 1.47 21.76
CA VAL A 16 1.50 0.99 23.15
C VAL A 16 0.53 1.84 23.97
N ASP A 17 0.58 3.16 23.82
CA ASP A 17 -0.26 4.10 24.57
C ASP A 17 -1.73 4.05 24.16
N ASN A 18 -2.00 3.89 22.87
CA ASN A 18 -3.35 3.97 22.29
C ASN A 18 -4.07 2.62 22.14
N SER A 19 -3.36 1.50 22.25
CA SER A 19 -3.98 0.16 22.22
C SER A 19 -4.86 -0.10 23.45
N GLU A 20 -5.91 -0.90 23.27
CA GLU A 20 -6.83 -1.27 24.33
C GLU A 20 -6.13 -1.95 25.51
N LYS A 21 -6.30 -1.38 26.70
CA LYS A 21 -5.68 -1.87 27.94
C LYS A 21 -6.45 -3.07 28.48
N SER A 22 -5.71 -4.06 28.99
CA SER A 22 -6.28 -5.22 29.67
C SER A 22 -5.40 -5.59 30.86
N SER A 23 -6.04 -6.05 31.95
CA SER A 23 -5.34 -6.61 33.12
C SER A 23 -4.80 -8.02 32.86
N ASP A 24 -5.39 -8.74 31.90
CA ASP A 24 -4.89 -10.03 31.46
C ASP A 24 -3.73 -9.86 30.48
N SER A 25 -2.60 -10.50 30.78
CA SER A 25 -1.35 -10.36 30.01
C SER A 25 -1.52 -10.88 28.58
N SER A 26 -2.20 -12.01 28.39
CA SER A 26 -2.38 -12.60 27.06
C SER A 26 -3.24 -11.70 26.17
N THR A 27 -4.36 -11.22 26.71
CA THR A 27 -5.26 -10.27 26.04
C THR A 27 -4.55 -8.96 25.73
N ARG A 28 -3.74 -8.43 26.67
CA ARG A 28 -2.99 -7.19 26.44
C ARG A 28 -1.97 -7.34 25.31
N ILE A 29 -1.24 -8.45 25.24
CA ILE A 29 -0.28 -8.72 24.16
C ILE A 29 -1.00 -8.80 22.81
N LYS A 30 -2.16 -9.47 22.76
CA LYS A 30 -2.97 -9.52 21.53
C LYS A 30 -3.42 -8.13 21.09
N ASN A 31 -3.99 -7.32 21.99
CA ASN A 31 -4.43 -5.96 21.69
C ASN A 31 -3.29 -5.07 21.19
N LEU A 32 -2.09 -5.22 21.76
CA LEU A 32 -0.89 -4.53 21.32
C LEU A 32 -0.49 -4.92 19.89
N ASN A 33 -0.44 -6.22 19.61
CA ASN A 33 -0.09 -6.73 18.29
C ASN A 33 -1.11 -6.30 17.23
N ASP A 34 -2.40 -6.45 17.52
CA ASP A 34 -3.48 -6.10 16.59
C ASP A 34 -3.44 -4.60 16.27
N HIS A 35 -3.34 -3.75 17.29
CA HIS A 35 -3.29 -2.30 17.10
C HIS A 35 -2.00 -1.85 16.38
N PHE A 36 -0.83 -2.35 16.80
CA PHE A 36 0.44 -1.97 16.17
C PHE A 36 0.52 -2.43 14.71
N THR A 37 0.06 -3.64 14.40
CA THR A 37 0.11 -4.18 13.03
C THR A 37 -0.76 -3.37 12.09
N LEU A 38 -1.99 -3.01 12.53
CA LEU A 38 -2.87 -2.15 11.75
C LEU A 38 -2.31 -0.73 11.60
N ASN A 39 -1.81 -0.14 12.69
CA ASN A 39 -1.25 1.21 12.66
C ASN A 39 -0.02 1.28 11.73
N LEU A 40 0.86 0.26 11.75
CA LEU A 40 1.97 0.13 10.83
C LEU A 40 1.50 -0.02 9.38
N TYR A 41 0.48 -0.85 9.15
CA TYR A 41 -0.09 -1.03 7.82
C TYR A 41 -0.60 0.29 7.25
N ASP A 42 -1.43 1.02 8.01
CA ASP A 42 -2.02 2.28 7.58
C ASP A 42 -0.96 3.34 7.30
N ASN A 43 0.03 3.46 8.18
CA ASN A 43 1.14 4.37 8.05
C ASN A 43 2.00 4.10 6.81
N VAL A 44 2.33 2.83 6.55
CA VAL A 44 3.12 2.45 5.38
C VAL A 44 2.29 2.65 4.11
N CYS A 45 1.06 2.13 4.05
CA CYS A 45 0.17 2.23 2.89
C CYS A 45 -0.10 3.67 2.45
N ARG A 46 -0.16 4.64 3.37
CA ARG A 46 -0.26 6.07 3.05
C ARG A 46 0.89 6.60 2.19
N SER A 47 2.06 5.97 2.27
CA SER A 47 3.27 6.36 1.54
C SER A 47 3.65 5.42 0.40
N LEU A 48 2.87 4.37 0.17
CA LEU A 48 3.06 3.44 -0.95
C LEU A 48 2.24 3.88 -2.16
N PHE A 49 2.79 3.67 -3.35
CA PHE A 49 1.98 3.67 -4.58
C PHE A 49 1.05 2.45 -4.60
N GLU A 50 -0.14 2.57 -5.20
CA GLU A 50 -1.20 1.55 -5.19
C GLU A 50 -0.68 0.17 -5.59
N LYS A 51 0.08 0.12 -6.69
CA LYS A 51 0.65 -1.13 -7.24
C LYS A 51 1.53 -1.92 -6.26
N HIS A 52 1.97 -1.32 -5.15
CA HIS A 52 2.80 -1.96 -4.15
C HIS A 52 2.07 -2.29 -2.84
N LYS A 53 0.83 -1.85 -2.64
CA LYS A 53 0.09 -2.06 -1.38
C LYS A 53 -0.21 -3.54 -1.14
N LEU A 54 -0.69 -4.26 -2.16
CA LEU A 54 -0.94 -5.70 -2.04
C LEU A 54 0.37 -6.49 -1.80
N LEU A 55 1.46 -6.09 -2.45
CA LEU A 55 2.78 -6.70 -2.23
C LEU A 55 3.23 -6.49 -0.77
N PHE A 56 3.06 -5.29 -0.22
CA PHE A 56 3.37 -5.03 1.17
C PHE A 56 2.50 -5.87 2.12
N SER A 57 1.22 -6.02 1.81
CA SER A 57 0.28 -6.86 2.57
C SER A 57 0.74 -8.33 2.62
N LEU A 58 1.19 -8.86 1.48
CA LEU A 58 1.78 -10.19 1.38
C LEU A 58 3.06 -10.32 2.23
N ILE A 59 3.98 -9.35 2.12
CA ILE A 59 5.25 -9.37 2.85
C ILE A 59 5.01 -9.27 4.36
N LEU A 60 4.10 -8.39 4.80
CA LEU A 60 3.72 -8.23 6.20
C LEU A 60 3.16 -9.54 6.76
N THR A 61 2.19 -10.13 6.05
CA THR A 61 1.60 -11.43 6.40
C THR A 61 2.67 -12.53 6.50
N ALA A 62 3.54 -12.64 5.50
CA ALA A 62 4.60 -13.64 5.49
C ALA A 62 5.58 -13.45 6.66
N LYS A 63 5.96 -12.21 6.99
CA LYS A 63 6.87 -11.92 8.11
C LYS A 63 6.26 -12.26 9.46
N ILE A 64 4.97 -12.00 9.66
CA ILE A 64 4.24 -12.43 10.86
C ILE A 64 4.25 -13.95 10.97
N LEU A 65 3.85 -14.65 9.90
CA LEU A 65 3.81 -16.12 9.90
C LEU A 65 5.19 -16.77 10.07
N PHE A 66 6.26 -16.16 9.58
CA PHE A 66 7.62 -16.63 9.88
C PHE A 66 7.97 -16.50 11.36
N GLY A 67 7.55 -15.40 12.01
CA GLY A 67 7.69 -15.22 13.45
C GLY A 67 6.94 -16.30 14.25
N ASP A 68 5.74 -16.65 13.77
CA ASP A 68 4.89 -17.68 14.37
C ASP A 68 5.28 -19.12 13.98
N LYS A 69 6.30 -19.30 13.13
CA LYS A 69 6.71 -20.59 12.55
C LYS A 69 5.56 -21.29 11.80
N ALA A 70 4.64 -20.52 11.23
CA ALA A 70 3.46 -20.97 10.52
C ALA A 70 3.61 -20.88 8.98
N LEU A 71 4.81 -20.59 8.48
CA LEU A 71 5.12 -20.56 7.05
C LEU A 71 6.48 -21.23 6.78
N ASP A 72 6.51 -22.21 5.87
CA ASP A 72 7.73 -22.91 5.51
C ASP A 72 8.61 -22.06 4.56
N PRO A 73 9.89 -21.80 4.91
CA PRO A 73 10.82 -21.07 4.03
C PRO A 73 11.04 -21.71 2.66
N ILE A 74 10.95 -23.03 2.54
CA ILE A 74 11.09 -23.79 1.28
C ILE A 74 9.87 -23.50 0.39
N GLU A 75 8.67 -23.58 0.95
CA GLU A 75 7.43 -23.26 0.25
C GLU A 75 7.42 -21.80 -0.19
N TRP A 76 7.84 -20.88 0.69
CA TRP A 76 7.95 -19.45 0.37
C TRP A 76 8.95 -19.19 -0.76
N ARG A 77 10.15 -19.78 -0.69
CA ARG A 77 11.15 -19.68 -1.77
C ARG A 77 10.55 -20.19 -3.08
N TYR A 78 9.85 -21.33 -3.05
CA TYR A 78 9.24 -21.90 -4.23
C TYR A 78 8.16 -20.99 -4.81
N PHE A 79 7.28 -20.42 -3.96
CA PHE A 79 6.28 -19.44 -4.38
C PHE A 79 6.92 -18.23 -5.07
N LEU A 80 8.11 -17.78 -4.67
CA LEU A 80 8.79 -16.65 -5.30
C LEU A 80 9.54 -17.03 -6.58
N ALA A 81 10.38 -18.07 -6.52
CA ALA A 81 11.35 -18.41 -7.57
C ALA A 81 10.87 -19.49 -8.54
N GLY A 82 9.86 -20.28 -8.17
CA GLY A 82 9.40 -21.42 -8.95
C GLY A 82 10.39 -22.61 -8.96
N PRO A 83 10.20 -23.55 -9.89
CA PRO A 83 11.03 -24.75 -10.00
C PRO A 83 12.46 -24.42 -10.42
N SER A 84 13.42 -25.17 -9.89
CA SER A 84 14.83 -25.13 -10.31
C SER A 84 15.14 -26.34 -11.19
N GLY A 85 15.95 -26.14 -12.24
CA GLY A 85 16.36 -27.21 -13.17
C GLY A 85 15.36 -27.47 -14.30
N SER A 86 15.75 -28.39 -15.20
CA SER A 86 14.93 -28.89 -16.31
C SER A 86 14.42 -30.28 -16.01
N VAL A 87 13.19 -30.56 -16.42
CA VAL A 87 12.57 -31.89 -16.37
C VAL A 87 12.00 -32.18 -17.75
N GLU A 88 12.16 -33.41 -18.21
CA GLU A 88 11.47 -33.88 -19.42
C GLU A 88 10.01 -34.17 -19.06
N PRO A 89 9.04 -33.43 -19.63
CA PRO A 89 7.65 -33.66 -19.33
C PRO A 89 7.18 -35.00 -19.93
N PRO A 90 6.27 -35.73 -19.26
CA PRO A 90 5.62 -36.87 -19.89
C PRO A 90 4.79 -36.39 -21.08
N ARG A 91 4.41 -37.33 -21.96
CA ARG A 91 3.52 -37.05 -23.09
C ARG A 91 2.29 -36.29 -22.60
N ASN A 92 1.97 -35.18 -23.26
CA ASN A 92 0.83 -34.34 -22.96
C ASN A 92 -0.47 -35.19 -22.94
N PRO A 93 -1.10 -35.39 -21.77
CA PRO A 93 -2.35 -36.13 -21.65
C PRO A 93 -3.57 -35.22 -21.91
N THR A 94 -3.35 -33.92 -22.08
CA THR A 94 -4.41 -32.92 -22.15
C THR A 94 -4.74 -32.55 -23.59
N ASP A 95 -5.98 -32.09 -23.79
CA ASP A 95 -6.49 -31.52 -25.04
C ASP A 95 -6.70 -29.99 -24.95
N TRP A 96 -6.39 -29.40 -23.78
CA TRP A 96 -6.61 -27.98 -23.46
C TRP A 96 -5.31 -27.18 -23.26
N LEU A 97 -4.18 -27.86 -23.06
CA LEU A 97 -2.85 -27.23 -23.13
C LEU A 97 -2.13 -27.67 -24.40
N GLY A 98 -1.51 -26.73 -25.09
CA GLY A 98 -0.50 -27.05 -26.09
C GLY A 98 0.72 -27.70 -25.44
N ASP A 99 1.55 -28.36 -26.24
CA ASP A 99 2.70 -29.11 -25.72
C ASP A 99 3.72 -28.23 -24.97
N LEU A 100 3.84 -26.96 -25.36
CA LEU A 100 4.73 -26.00 -24.71
C LEU A 100 4.16 -25.57 -23.35
N GLU A 101 2.87 -25.22 -23.28
CA GLU A 101 2.20 -24.86 -22.03
C GLU A 101 2.10 -26.06 -21.07
N TRP A 102 1.89 -27.27 -21.59
CA TRP A 102 1.95 -28.51 -20.83
C TRP A 102 3.33 -28.71 -20.22
N ALA A 103 4.41 -28.55 -21.00
CA ALA A 103 5.77 -28.70 -20.50
C ALA A 103 6.08 -27.73 -19.35
N GLU A 104 5.70 -26.45 -19.49
CA GLU A 104 5.88 -25.45 -18.44
C GLU A 104 5.02 -25.74 -17.21
N THR A 105 3.75 -26.08 -17.39
CA THR A 105 2.84 -26.40 -16.28
C THR A 105 3.32 -27.65 -15.53
N TYR A 106 3.68 -28.71 -16.25
CA TYR A 106 4.21 -29.92 -15.64
C TYR A 106 5.52 -29.65 -14.88
N ARG A 107 6.41 -28.80 -15.42
CA ARG A 107 7.64 -28.40 -14.74
C ARG A 107 7.36 -27.72 -13.40
N GLN A 108 6.33 -26.88 -13.32
CA GLN A 108 5.88 -26.31 -12.05
C GLN A 108 5.45 -27.44 -11.10
N PHE A 109 4.52 -28.30 -11.51
CA PHE A 109 4.03 -29.39 -10.66
C PHE A 109 5.12 -30.37 -10.20
N HIS A 110 6.06 -30.71 -11.08
CA HIS A 110 7.20 -31.54 -10.74
C HIS A 110 8.17 -30.84 -9.76
N GLY A 111 8.32 -29.52 -9.87
CA GLY A 111 9.05 -28.75 -8.86
C GLY A 111 8.32 -28.73 -7.51
N MET A 112 7.00 -28.58 -7.51
CA MET A 112 6.17 -28.62 -6.30
C MET A 112 6.29 -29.97 -5.61
N SER A 113 6.39 -31.07 -6.35
CA SER A 113 6.53 -32.42 -5.79
C SER A 113 7.80 -32.64 -4.97
N GLN A 114 8.80 -31.76 -5.08
CA GLN A 114 10.01 -31.78 -4.27
C GLN A 114 9.78 -31.21 -2.86
N ILE A 115 8.66 -30.51 -2.65
CA ILE A 115 8.24 -30.00 -1.35
C ILE A 115 7.51 -31.14 -0.62
N PRO A 116 7.86 -31.46 0.64
CA PRO A 116 7.26 -32.58 1.37
C PRO A 116 5.72 -32.57 1.42
N SER A 117 5.11 -31.39 1.61
CA SER A 117 3.65 -31.20 1.66
C SER A 117 2.96 -31.47 0.32
N LEU A 118 3.64 -31.21 -0.80
CA LEU A 118 3.11 -31.27 -2.16
C LEU A 118 3.58 -32.51 -2.95
N LYS A 119 4.25 -33.46 -2.29
CA LYS A 119 4.77 -34.68 -2.92
C LYS A 119 3.65 -35.49 -3.60
N GLY A 120 3.79 -35.71 -4.91
CA GLY A 120 2.84 -36.49 -5.73
C GLY A 120 1.81 -35.65 -6.49
N ILE A 121 1.82 -34.32 -6.37
CA ILE A 121 0.87 -33.44 -7.05
C ILE A 121 0.99 -33.50 -8.59
N GLU A 122 2.19 -33.74 -9.11
CA GLU A 122 2.49 -33.93 -10.53
C GLU A 122 1.79 -35.15 -11.12
N LYS A 123 1.63 -36.22 -10.33
CA LYS A 123 0.88 -37.41 -10.74
C LYS A 123 -0.61 -37.11 -10.79
N SER A 124 -1.10 -36.32 -9.84
CA SER A 124 -2.50 -35.91 -9.81
C SER A 124 -2.84 -35.02 -11.00
N LEU A 125 -1.93 -34.13 -11.41
CA LEU A 125 -2.10 -33.33 -12.63
C LEU A 125 -2.31 -34.23 -13.87
N VAL A 126 -1.50 -35.28 -14.02
CA VAL A 126 -1.61 -36.21 -15.17
C VAL A 126 -2.90 -37.05 -15.09
N GLN A 127 -3.22 -37.59 -13.91
CA GLN A 127 -4.36 -38.51 -13.73
C GLN A 127 -5.71 -37.81 -13.71
N GLN A 128 -5.77 -36.58 -13.19
CA GLN A 128 -6.98 -35.80 -12.97
C GLN A 128 -6.98 -34.50 -13.79
N HIS A 129 -6.31 -34.49 -14.95
CA HIS A 129 -6.11 -33.28 -15.77
C HIS A 129 -7.43 -32.54 -16.13
N ARG A 130 -8.57 -33.25 -16.21
CA ARG A 130 -9.90 -32.65 -16.42
C ARG A 130 -10.41 -31.83 -15.25
N GLU A 131 -10.07 -32.20 -14.02
CA GLU A 131 -10.43 -31.41 -12.83
C GLU A 131 -9.54 -30.17 -12.72
N PHE A 132 -8.26 -30.29 -13.07
CA PHE A 132 -7.37 -29.13 -13.21
C PHE A 132 -7.78 -28.20 -14.36
N GLN A 133 -8.37 -28.74 -15.43
CA GLN A 133 -8.96 -27.93 -16.50
C GLN A 133 -10.08 -27.02 -15.98
N LYS A 134 -10.93 -27.49 -15.06
CA LYS A 134 -11.98 -26.65 -14.45
C LYS A 134 -11.40 -25.44 -13.71
N LEU A 135 -10.23 -25.60 -13.06
CA LEU A 135 -9.50 -24.49 -12.46
C LEU A 135 -8.95 -23.56 -13.55
N PHE A 136 -8.33 -24.12 -14.59
CA PHE A 136 -7.80 -23.33 -15.69
C PHE A 136 -8.87 -22.48 -16.38
N ASP A 137 -10.04 -23.05 -16.65
CA ASP A 137 -11.16 -22.39 -17.35
C ASP A 137 -11.96 -21.43 -16.46
N SER A 138 -11.82 -21.50 -15.13
CA SER A 138 -12.60 -20.69 -14.19
C SER A 138 -12.19 -19.21 -14.21
N ASN A 139 -13.15 -18.30 -14.05
CA ASN A 139 -12.84 -16.88 -13.83
C ASN A 139 -12.29 -16.59 -12.43
N GLU A 140 -12.57 -17.47 -11.46
CA GLU A 140 -12.20 -17.31 -10.05
C GLU A 140 -11.61 -18.61 -9.48
N PRO A 141 -10.52 -19.14 -10.06
CA PRO A 141 -9.92 -20.41 -9.64
C PRO A 141 -9.43 -20.39 -8.19
N GLN A 142 -9.04 -19.22 -7.67
CA GLN A 142 -8.60 -19.03 -6.29
C GLN A 142 -9.69 -19.32 -5.25
N ASN A 143 -10.96 -19.35 -5.66
CA ASN A 143 -12.11 -19.65 -4.81
C ASN A 143 -12.60 -21.09 -4.96
N LEU A 144 -12.03 -21.86 -5.89
CA LEU A 144 -12.44 -23.23 -6.17
C LEU A 144 -11.61 -24.24 -5.35
N PRO A 145 -12.23 -25.38 -4.99
CA PRO A 145 -11.52 -26.46 -4.34
C PRO A 145 -10.49 -27.08 -5.29
N LEU A 146 -9.36 -27.55 -4.74
CA LEU A 146 -8.39 -28.30 -5.54
C LEU A 146 -8.89 -29.73 -5.81
N PRO A 147 -8.45 -30.38 -6.89
CA PRO A 147 -8.86 -31.74 -7.19
C PRO A 147 -8.46 -32.75 -6.12
N GLY A 148 -9.35 -33.69 -5.80
CA GLY A 148 -9.05 -34.84 -4.94
C GLY A 148 -8.62 -34.46 -3.52
N GLU A 149 -7.60 -35.15 -3.00
CA GLU A 149 -7.12 -34.96 -1.62
C GLU A 149 -6.45 -33.60 -1.37
N TRP A 150 -6.06 -32.90 -2.44
CA TRP A 150 -5.31 -31.63 -2.34
C TRP A 150 -6.13 -30.50 -1.72
N ASN A 151 -7.46 -30.54 -1.81
CA ASN A 151 -8.31 -29.54 -1.19
C ASN A 151 -8.19 -29.55 0.34
N ASP A 152 -8.17 -30.74 0.93
CA ASP A 152 -8.22 -30.90 2.39
C ASP A 152 -6.82 -31.00 3.00
N LYS A 153 -5.84 -31.44 2.20
CA LYS A 153 -4.44 -31.60 2.61
C LYS A 153 -3.68 -30.27 2.66
N LEU A 154 -4.00 -29.34 1.75
CA LEU A 154 -3.21 -28.13 1.56
C LEU A 154 -3.79 -26.94 2.34
N ASP A 155 -2.90 -26.13 2.88
CA ASP A 155 -3.28 -24.86 3.48
C ASP A 155 -3.48 -23.75 2.43
N TYR A 156 -3.92 -22.57 2.85
CA TYR A 156 -4.15 -21.44 1.95
C TYR A 156 -2.89 -20.98 1.20
N PHE A 157 -1.70 -21.11 1.78
CA PHE A 157 -0.46 -20.72 1.12
C PHE A 157 -0.08 -21.74 0.04
N GLN A 158 -0.15 -23.02 0.37
CA GLN A 158 0.11 -24.12 -0.57
C GLN A 158 -0.92 -24.13 -1.71
N HIS A 159 -2.20 -23.86 -1.42
CA HIS A 159 -3.23 -23.68 -2.43
C HIS A 159 -2.84 -22.57 -3.43
N MET A 160 -2.40 -21.43 -2.92
CA MET A 160 -1.92 -20.31 -3.74
C MET A 160 -0.71 -20.68 -4.61
N ILE A 161 0.20 -21.55 -4.15
CA ILE A 161 1.30 -22.08 -4.98
C ILE A 161 0.73 -22.85 -6.18
N VAL A 162 -0.25 -23.73 -5.96
CA VAL A 162 -0.89 -24.51 -7.04
C VAL A 162 -1.61 -23.59 -8.03
N ILE A 163 -2.36 -22.60 -7.54
CA ILE A 163 -3.04 -21.63 -8.40
C ILE A 163 -2.04 -20.83 -9.25
N LYS A 164 -0.90 -20.42 -8.68
CA LYS A 164 0.16 -19.72 -9.43
C LYS A 164 0.64 -20.54 -10.64
N SER A 165 0.70 -21.88 -10.52
CA SER A 165 1.18 -22.76 -11.59
C SER A 165 0.19 -22.95 -12.75
N ILE A 166 -1.11 -22.71 -12.54
CA ILE A 166 -2.15 -22.90 -13.55
C ILE A 166 -2.68 -21.55 -14.06
N ARG A 167 -2.92 -20.60 -13.15
CA ARG A 167 -3.53 -19.29 -13.39
C ARG A 167 -2.71 -18.18 -12.71
N PRO A 168 -1.50 -17.89 -13.23
CA PRO A 168 -0.64 -16.84 -12.68
C PRO A 168 -1.29 -15.46 -12.66
N ASP A 169 -2.23 -15.19 -13.57
CA ASP A 169 -3.03 -13.96 -13.63
C ASP A 169 -3.95 -13.78 -12.41
N LYS A 170 -4.32 -14.86 -11.72
CA LYS A 170 -5.20 -14.85 -10.54
C LYS A 170 -4.47 -14.84 -9.20
N VAL A 171 -3.13 -14.82 -9.24
CA VAL A 171 -2.29 -14.75 -8.03
C VAL A 171 -2.59 -13.53 -7.17
N PRO A 172 -2.83 -12.31 -7.70
CA PRO A 172 -3.23 -11.17 -6.86
C PRO A 172 -4.49 -11.44 -6.03
N LEU A 173 -5.51 -12.10 -6.60
CA LEU A 173 -6.73 -12.46 -5.89
C LEU A 173 -6.49 -13.56 -4.86
N ALA A 174 -5.65 -14.56 -5.19
CA ALA A 174 -5.24 -15.58 -4.24
C ALA A 174 -4.47 -14.99 -3.03
N ILE A 175 -3.62 -13.98 -3.27
CA ILE A 175 -2.94 -13.21 -2.21
C ILE A 175 -3.98 -12.50 -1.33
N GLN A 176 -4.99 -11.86 -1.92
CA GLN A 176 -6.05 -11.19 -1.13
C GLN A 176 -6.78 -12.17 -0.21
N ASN A 177 -7.14 -13.35 -0.72
CA ASN A 177 -7.75 -14.42 0.08
C ASN A 177 -6.82 -14.87 1.21
N PHE A 178 -5.54 -15.10 0.90
CA PHE A 178 -4.53 -15.51 1.87
C PHE A 178 -4.35 -14.49 2.99
N VAL A 179 -4.16 -13.21 2.65
CA VAL A 179 -4.02 -12.10 3.62
C VAL A 179 -5.29 -11.98 4.47
N THR A 180 -6.47 -11.98 3.84
CA THR A 180 -7.76 -11.89 4.53
C THR A 180 -7.93 -13.01 5.55
N LYS A 181 -7.53 -14.22 5.18
CA LYS A 181 -7.68 -15.38 6.06
C LYS A 181 -6.66 -15.40 7.21
N LYS A 182 -5.45 -14.89 6.99
CA LYS A 182 -4.35 -14.98 7.97
C LYS A 182 -4.32 -13.80 8.93
N ILE A 183 -4.50 -12.58 8.44
CA ILE A 183 -4.42 -11.36 9.27
C ILE A 183 -5.65 -10.46 9.18
N GLY A 184 -6.59 -10.70 8.25
CA GLY A 184 -7.88 -10.00 8.18
C GLY A 184 -8.05 -9.13 6.94
N SER A 185 -9.31 -8.82 6.59
CA SER A 185 -9.66 -8.07 5.36
C SER A 185 -9.19 -6.62 5.37
N GLN A 186 -9.03 -6.02 6.55
CA GLN A 186 -8.50 -4.66 6.70
C GLN A 186 -7.10 -4.48 6.10
N PHE A 187 -6.33 -5.56 5.91
CA PHE A 187 -4.99 -5.53 5.31
C PHE A 187 -5.01 -5.65 3.78
N ILE A 188 -6.18 -5.77 3.15
CA ILE A 188 -6.33 -5.69 1.69
C ILE A 188 -7.16 -4.47 1.26
N GLU A 189 -7.65 -3.68 2.21
CA GLU A 189 -8.39 -2.45 1.98
C GLU A 189 -7.49 -1.26 2.35
N PRO A 190 -6.88 -0.58 1.36
CA PRO A 190 -6.05 0.58 1.64
C PRO A 190 -6.82 1.66 2.43
N PRO A 191 -6.18 2.33 3.40
CA PRO A 191 -6.81 3.44 4.11
C PRO A 191 -7.10 4.59 3.14
N THR A 192 -8.19 5.33 3.40
CA THR A 192 -8.50 6.54 2.65
C THR A 192 -7.44 7.61 2.87
N PHE A 193 -7.12 8.35 1.81
CA PHE A 193 -6.16 9.43 1.86
C PHE A 193 -6.67 10.56 2.76
N SER A 194 -5.85 11.04 3.69
CA SER A 194 -6.23 12.13 4.58
C SER A 194 -5.03 12.98 4.96
N ILE A 195 -5.05 14.24 4.53
CA ILE A 195 -4.04 15.24 4.92
C ILE A 195 -4.11 15.47 6.43
N ALA A 196 -5.31 15.53 7.01
CA ALA A 196 -5.51 15.74 8.44
C ALA A 196 -4.88 14.64 9.31
N LYS A 197 -4.99 13.36 8.92
CA LYS A 197 -4.34 12.25 9.64
C LYS A 197 -2.82 12.37 9.56
N SER A 198 -2.28 12.59 8.36
CA SER A 198 -0.84 12.75 8.15
C SER A 198 -0.26 13.99 8.86
N PHE A 199 -1.03 15.06 8.96
CA PHE A 199 -0.64 16.26 9.70
C PHE A 199 -0.46 15.99 11.20
N LYS A 200 -1.33 15.17 11.80
CA LYS A 200 -1.20 14.77 13.22
C LYS A 200 0.06 13.98 13.52
N ASP A 201 0.59 13.28 12.51
CA ASP A 201 1.84 12.52 12.62
C ASP A 201 3.09 13.40 12.40
N SER A 202 2.90 14.71 12.16
CA SER A 202 3.96 15.69 11.93
C SER A 202 4.03 16.74 13.03
N ASP A 203 5.20 17.35 13.18
CA ASP A 203 5.43 18.46 14.08
C ASP A 203 6.29 19.56 13.41
N TYR A 204 6.78 20.51 14.19
CA TYR A 204 7.59 21.62 13.70
C TYR A 204 9.03 21.21 13.28
N THR A 205 9.42 19.95 13.48
CA THR A 205 10.71 19.37 13.06
C THR A 205 10.56 18.25 12.04
N THR A 206 9.36 17.71 11.86
CA THR A 206 9.03 16.59 10.97
C THR A 206 8.31 17.11 9.73
N PRO A 207 8.99 17.21 8.57
CA PRO A 207 8.37 17.74 7.36
C PRO A 207 7.29 16.79 6.81
N LEU A 208 6.43 17.33 5.94
CA LEU A 208 5.45 16.54 5.17
C LEU A 208 5.80 16.57 3.69
N ILE A 209 5.64 15.43 3.01
CA ILE A 209 5.88 15.31 1.58
C ILE A 209 4.72 14.63 0.86
N PHE A 210 4.20 15.29 -0.17
CA PHE A 210 3.38 14.68 -1.19
C PHE A 210 4.27 14.05 -2.26
N VAL A 211 4.22 12.72 -2.34
CA VAL A 211 4.88 11.92 -3.37
C VAL A 211 3.91 11.74 -4.53
N LEU A 212 4.18 12.41 -5.65
CA LEU A 212 3.24 12.55 -6.76
C LEU A 212 3.47 11.49 -7.84
N SER A 213 2.38 11.01 -8.45
CA SER A 213 2.40 10.41 -9.79
C SER A 213 2.20 11.47 -10.88
N ALA A 214 2.47 11.10 -12.13
CA ALA A 214 2.26 11.99 -13.27
C ALA A 214 0.78 12.40 -13.37
N GLY A 215 0.53 13.71 -13.46
CA GLY A 215 -0.83 14.27 -13.56
C GLY A 215 -1.53 14.55 -12.23
N SER A 216 -0.92 14.19 -11.09
CA SER A 216 -1.44 14.50 -9.75
C SER A 216 -0.94 15.85 -9.25
N ASP A 217 -1.83 16.69 -8.69
CA ASP A 217 -1.49 17.98 -8.08
C ASP A 217 -2.15 18.12 -6.70
N PRO A 218 -1.37 18.18 -5.59
CA PRO A 218 -1.90 18.26 -4.23
C PRO A 218 -2.32 19.69 -3.84
N VAL A 219 -2.09 20.71 -4.67
CA VAL A 219 -2.24 22.12 -4.25
C VAL A 219 -3.66 22.44 -3.83
N ALA A 220 -4.68 21.98 -4.56
CA ALA A 220 -6.07 22.27 -4.21
C ALA A 220 -6.46 21.68 -2.85
N ASP A 221 -6.07 20.43 -2.57
CA ASP A 221 -6.35 19.78 -1.30
C ASP A 221 -5.53 20.37 -0.15
N PHE A 222 -4.27 20.74 -0.42
CA PHE A 222 -3.44 21.47 0.54
C PHE A 222 -4.06 22.83 0.91
N MET A 223 -4.54 23.59 -0.07
CA MET A 223 -5.18 24.89 0.16
C MET A 223 -6.43 24.77 1.01
N ARG A 224 -7.30 23.78 0.71
CA ARG A 224 -8.49 23.49 1.52
C ARG A 224 -8.11 23.17 2.96
N PHE A 225 -7.10 22.32 3.15
CA PHE A 225 -6.61 21.98 4.49
C PHE A 225 -5.97 23.17 5.23
N ALA A 226 -5.24 24.03 4.51
CA ALA A 226 -4.69 25.26 5.08
C ALA A 226 -5.79 26.24 5.51
N GLU A 227 -6.93 26.26 4.83
CA GLU A 227 -8.12 27.02 5.23
C GLU A 227 -8.75 26.47 6.51
N GLU A 228 -8.97 25.16 6.57
CA GLU A 228 -9.46 24.47 7.78
C GLU A 228 -8.59 24.75 9.01
N MET A 229 -7.27 24.82 8.82
CA MET A 229 -6.29 25.10 9.87
C MET A 229 -6.06 26.60 10.14
N ASN A 230 -6.80 27.51 9.48
CA ASN A 230 -6.62 28.96 9.57
C ASN A 230 -5.20 29.46 9.21
N MET A 231 -4.53 28.74 8.31
CA MET A 231 -3.15 29.01 7.88
C MET A 231 -3.04 29.74 6.55
N ILE A 232 -4.16 30.03 5.87
CA ILE A 232 -4.19 30.72 4.56
C ILE A 232 -3.39 32.04 4.55
N LYS A 233 -3.41 32.80 5.64
CA LYS A 233 -2.69 34.08 5.76
C LYS A 233 -1.23 33.93 6.21
N LYS A 234 -0.79 32.71 6.51
CA LYS A 234 0.49 32.38 7.14
C LYS A 234 1.23 31.26 6.43
N PHE A 235 0.92 30.97 5.16
CA PHE A 235 1.73 30.05 4.36
C PHE A 235 2.33 30.78 3.17
N ASP A 236 3.53 30.35 2.78
CA ASP A 236 4.19 30.78 1.55
C ASP A 236 4.44 29.55 0.67
N THR A 237 4.40 29.74 -0.65
CA THR A 237 4.65 28.66 -1.62
C THR A 237 5.77 29.06 -2.56
N ILE A 238 6.69 28.13 -2.80
CA ILE A 238 7.81 28.26 -3.74
C ILE A 238 7.81 27.07 -4.68
N SER A 239 7.64 27.31 -5.97
CA SER A 239 7.86 26.29 -7.00
C SER A 239 9.35 26.22 -7.33
N LEU A 240 9.98 25.08 -7.01
CA LEU A 240 11.40 24.87 -7.20
C LEU A 240 11.72 24.64 -8.68
N GLY A 241 12.71 25.38 -9.16
CA GLY A 241 13.22 25.36 -10.52
C GLY A 241 14.57 26.07 -10.56
N ARG A 242 15.09 26.35 -11.76
CA ARG A 242 16.41 27.01 -11.88
C ARG A 242 16.42 28.37 -11.18
N GLY A 243 17.34 28.55 -10.24
CA GLY A 243 17.58 29.83 -9.55
C GLY A 243 16.64 30.16 -8.39
N GLN A 244 15.83 29.22 -7.91
CA GLN A 244 14.90 29.44 -6.79
C GLN A 244 15.48 29.09 -5.41
N ASP A 245 16.70 28.53 -5.36
CA ASP A 245 17.34 28.01 -4.14
C ASP A 245 17.35 29.02 -2.98
N LYS A 246 17.81 30.26 -3.23
CA LYS A 246 17.85 31.31 -2.20
C LYS A 246 16.46 31.74 -1.72
N LYS A 247 15.48 31.76 -2.62
CA LYS A 247 14.10 32.13 -2.28
C LYS A 247 13.44 31.04 -1.43
N ALA A 248 13.71 29.78 -1.74
CA ALA A 248 13.27 28.65 -0.93
C ALA A 248 13.86 28.70 0.47
N GLU A 249 15.17 28.94 0.59
CA GLU A 249 15.86 29.05 1.88
C GLU A 249 15.30 30.20 2.73
N ASN A 250 15.12 31.39 2.15
CA ASN A 250 14.52 32.53 2.86
C ASN A 250 13.08 32.24 3.30
N CYS A 251 12.27 31.66 2.41
CA CYS A 251 10.90 31.26 2.71
C CYS A 251 10.84 30.33 3.93
N ILE A 252 11.72 29.32 4.00
CA ILE A 252 11.76 28.41 5.15
C ILE A 252 12.13 29.18 6.42
N ASN A 253 13.22 29.96 6.39
CA ASN A 253 13.74 30.68 7.56
C ASN A 253 12.73 31.69 8.14
N GLU A 254 12.01 32.40 7.28
CA GLU A 254 10.94 33.32 7.68
C GLU A 254 9.77 32.56 8.35
N ASN A 255 9.36 31.43 7.77
CA ASN A 255 8.27 30.61 8.32
C ASN A 255 8.66 29.90 9.63
N VAL A 256 9.91 29.46 9.78
CA VAL A 256 10.48 28.91 11.02
C VAL A 256 10.33 29.90 12.18
N SER A 257 10.62 31.18 11.92
CA SER A 257 10.59 32.23 12.94
C SER A 257 9.16 32.68 13.28
N ARG A 258 8.31 32.86 12.27
CA ARG A 258 6.95 33.41 12.46
C ARG A 258 5.87 32.38 12.79
N GLY A 259 6.16 31.08 12.65
CA GLY A 259 5.17 30.02 12.81
C GLY A 259 4.22 29.88 11.64
N GLY A 260 4.75 30.00 10.41
CA GLY A 260 3.98 29.80 9.20
C GLY A 260 4.26 28.46 8.52
N TRP A 261 3.55 28.18 7.42
CA TRP A 261 3.81 26.99 6.61
C TRP A 261 4.63 27.35 5.36
N ALA A 262 5.66 26.56 5.06
CA ALA A 262 6.41 26.70 3.82
C ALA A 262 6.10 25.52 2.90
N LEU A 263 5.52 25.77 1.72
CA LEU A 263 5.28 24.75 0.69
C LEU A 263 6.33 24.85 -0.41
N LEU A 264 7.20 23.85 -0.51
CA LEU A 264 8.16 23.70 -1.60
C LEU A 264 7.60 22.75 -2.65
N MET A 265 7.28 23.26 -3.84
CA MET A 265 6.75 22.43 -4.92
C MET A 265 7.86 21.95 -5.85
N ASN A 266 7.65 20.79 -6.47
CA ASN A 266 8.52 20.24 -7.52
C ASN A 266 9.97 20.01 -7.10
N CYS A 267 10.21 19.53 -5.88
CA CYS A 267 11.56 19.33 -5.34
C CYS A 267 12.46 18.47 -6.25
N HIS A 268 11.91 17.45 -6.92
CA HIS A 268 12.62 16.62 -7.91
C HIS A 268 13.26 17.40 -9.07
N LEU A 269 12.81 18.63 -9.37
CA LEU A 269 13.41 19.48 -10.42
C LEU A 269 14.62 20.27 -9.94
N ALA A 270 14.83 20.39 -8.62
CA ALA A 270 15.87 21.23 -8.02
C ALA A 270 16.97 20.40 -7.35
N SER A 271 17.62 19.52 -8.12
CA SER A 271 18.71 18.66 -7.65
C SER A 271 19.86 19.41 -6.96
N SER A 272 20.15 20.66 -7.35
CA SER A 272 21.19 21.49 -6.71
C SER A 272 20.82 21.96 -5.29
N PHE A 273 19.52 22.08 -5.01
CA PHE A 273 19.02 22.55 -3.72
C PHE A 273 18.91 21.41 -2.69
N MET A 274 18.75 20.17 -3.15
CA MET A 274 18.50 19.00 -2.28
C MET A 274 19.53 18.84 -1.13
N PRO A 275 20.85 18.99 -1.32
CA PRO A 275 21.81 18.93 -0.21
C PRO A 275 21.62 20.05 0.82
N LYS A 276 21.17 21.23 0.40
CA LYS A 276 20.87 22.34 1.31
C LYS A 276 19.59 22.10 2.08
N LEU A 277 18.56 21.58 1.40
CA LEU A 277 17.30 21.19 2.03
C LEU A 277 17.54 20.14 3.13
N GLU A 278 18.40 19.15 2.86
CA GLU A 278 18.85 18.17 3.85
C GLU A 278 19.48 18.84 5.08
N ALA A 279 20.46 19.71 4.89
CA ALA A 279 21.09 20.44 5.99
C ALA A 279 20.11 21.33 6.77
N ILE A 280 19.13 21.95 6.09
CA ILE A 280 18.08 22.74 6.75
C ILE A 280 17.21 21.85 7.63
N VAL A 281 16.74 20.72 7.12
CA VAL A 281 15.86 19.79 7.85
C VAL A 281 16.59 19.20 9.06
N GLU A 282 17.85 18.77 8.91
CA GLU A 282 18.66 18.26 10.02
C GLU A 282 18.90 19.30 11.12
N ASN A 283 18.96 20.59 10.76
CA ASN A 283 19.18 21.66 11.71
C ASN A 283 17.89 22.19 12.38
N LEU A 284 16.71 21.70 11.97
CA LEU A 284 15.43 22.18 12.53
C LEU A 284 15.38 22.00 14.05
N GLU A 285 15.82 20.87 14.60
CA GLU A 285 15.80 20.65 16.05
C GLU A 285 16.63 21.70 16.82
N SER A 286 17.80 22.07 16.28
CA SER A 286 18.72 23.01 16.91
C SER A 286 18.19 24.44 16.93
N VAL A 287 17.50 24.87 15.86
CA VAL A 287 16.99 26.24 15.73
C VAL A 287 15.68 26.49 16.48
N LYS A 288 15.07 25.44 17.04
CA LYS A 288 13.80 25.49 17.81
C LYS A 288 12.70 26.30 17.10
N PRO A 289 12.16 25.80 15.98
CA PRO A 289 11.12 26.48 15.21
C PRO A 289 9.91 26.82 16.07
N HIS A 290 9.17 27.84 15.63
CA HIS A 290 7.86 28.12 16.22
C HIS A 290 6.96 26.88 16.13
N ARG A 291 6.14 26.61 17.16
CA ARG A 291 5.35 25.38 17.27
C ARG A 291 4.37 25.13 16.11
N ASP A 292 3.88 26.21 15.52
CA ASP A 292 2.96 26.19 14.38
C ASP A 292 3.67 26.02 13.02
N PHE A 293 5.01 26.12 12.99
CA PHE A 293 5.76 25.95 11.75
C PHE A 293 5.55 24.56 11.18
N ARG A 294 5.37 24.48 9.86
CA ARG A 294 5.37 23.20 9.11
C ARG A 294 6.06 23.38 7.77
N LEU A 295 6.92 22.43 7.43
CA LEU A 295 7.54 22.33 6.11
C LEU A 295 6.78 21.31 5.28
N TRP A 296 6.24 21.75 4.15
CA TRP A 296 5.53 20.93 3.17
C TRP A 296 6.34 20.85 1.88
N MET A 297 6.31 19.69 1.24
CA MET A 297 7.06 19.43 0.01
C MET A 297 6.19 18.67 -0.98
N THR A 298 6.39 18.94 -2.28
CA THR A 298 5.84 18.10 -3.36
C THR A 298 6.97 17.59 -4.23
N SER A 299 6.94 16.30 -4.57
CA SER A 299 7.95 15.70 -5.43
C SER A 299 7.46 14.45 -6.12
N MET A 300 7.85 14.26 -7.38
CA MET A 300 7.90 12.92 -7.97
C MET A 300 9.08 12.13 -7.36
N PRO A 301 9.04 10.79 -7.39
CA PRO A 301 10.19 9.98 -7.00
C PRO A 301 11.46 10.38 -7.76
N SER A 302 12.53 10.71 -7.03
CA SER A 302 13.81 11.08 -7.61
C SER A 302 14.97 10.47 -6.83
N LYS A 303 16.02 10.06 -7.55
CA LYS A 303 17.28 9.60 -6.94
C LYS A 303 18.08 10.72 -6.28
N THR A 304 17.80 11.97 -6.63
CA THR A 304 18.49 13.16 -6.09
C THR A 304 17.85 13.69 -4.81
N PHE A 305 16.65 13.22 -4.46
CA PHE A 305 15.97 13.66 -3.25
C PHE A 305 16.66 13.03 -2.02
N PRO A 306 16.97 13.80 -0.96
CA PRO A 306 17.76 13.30 0.16
C PRO A 306 17.05 12.18 0.92
N VAL A 307 17.80 11.10 1.19
CA VAL A 307 17.27 9.93 1.89
C VAL A 307 16.93 10.26 3.34
N SER A 308 17.77 11.04 4.02
CA SER A 308 17.56 11.51 5.40
C SER A 308 16.23 12.27 5.55
N VAL A 309 15.97 13.21 4.65
CA VAL A 309 14.71 13.98 4.60
C VAL A 309 13.54 13.04 4.40
N LEU A 310 13.62 12.09 3.46
CA LEU A 310 12.55 11.09 3.28
C LEU A 310 12.36 10.22 4.52
N GLN A 311 13.42 9.81 5.20
CA GLN A 311 13.34 8.97 6.39
C GLN A 311 12.64 9.68 7.54
N ASN A 312 12.86 10.99 7.69
CA ASN A 312 12.37 11.82 8.79
C ASN A 312 11.15 12.70 8.44
N SER A 313 10.53 12.48 7.28
CA SER A 313 9.29 13.16 6.90
C SER A 313 8.07 12.25 7.05
N VAL A 314 6.88 12.84 7.15
CA VAL A 314 5.62 12.15 6.88
C VAL A 314 5.40 12.12 5.37
N LYS A 315 5.20 10.93 4.79
CA LYS A 315 5.06 10.72 3.35
C LYS A 315 3.61 10.40 3.01
N MET A 316 3.09 11.05 1.98
CA MET A 316 1.75 10.82 1.44
C MET A 316 1.86 10.64 -0.07
N THR A 317 1.49 9.47 -0.56
CA THR A 317 1.40 9.26 -2.00
C THR A 317 0.09 9.83 -2.52
N LEU A 318 0.17 10.66 -3.56
CA LEU A 318 -0.98 11.14 -4.29
C LEU A 318 -0.96 10.54 -5.70
N GLU A 319 -1.93 9.66 -5.94
CA GLU A 319 -2.23 9.04 -7.23
C GLU A 319 -3.70 9.28 -7.56
N PRO A 320 -4.08 9.30 -8.84
CA PRO A 320 -5.48 9.14 -9.20
C PRO A 320 -6.04 7.89 -8.51
N PRO A 321 -7.24 7.97 -7.90
CA PRO A 321 -7.84 6.82 -7.24
C PRO A 321 -7.97 5.68 -8.25
N SER A 322 -7.51 4.50 -7.87
CA SER A 322 -7.61 3.28 -8.67
C SER A 322 -8.56 2.31 -7.98
N GLY A 323 -9.40 1.65 -8.78
CA GLY A 323 -10.51 0.87 -8.26
C GLY A 323 -11.79 1.69 -8.12
N LEU A 324 -12.83 1.22 -8.78
CA LEU A 324 -14.17 1.81 -8.81
C LEU A 324 -14.71 2.18 -7.42
N LYS A 325 -14.55 1.28 -6.42
CA LYS A 325 -14.99 1.51 -5.03
C LYS A 325 -14.30 2.73 -4.43
N GLN A 326 -12.97 2.84 -4.57
CA GLN A 326 -12.20 3.93 -3.96
C GLN A 326 -12.49 5.28 -4.64
N ASN A 327 -12.69 5.27 -5.95
CA ASN A 327 -13.06 6.47 -6.69
C ASN A 327 -14.44 7.00 -6.25
N VAL A 328 -15.44 6.11 -6.13
CA VAL A 328 -16.77 6.46 -5.61
C VAL A 328 -16.69 6.96 -4.17
N LEU A 329 -15.96 6.26 -3.28
CA LEU A 329 -15.80 6.66 -1.88
C LEU A 329 -15.11 8.03 -1.75
N GLY A 330 -14.03 8.26 -2.48
CA GLY A 330 -13.33 9.55 -2.48
C GLY A 330 -14.21 10.69 -2.97
N THR A 331 -15.04 10.44 -3.98
CA THR A 331 -16.03 11.43 -4.43
C THR A 331 -17.07 11.69 -3.33
N TYR A 332 -17.54 10.64 -2.64
CA TYR A 332 -18.54 10.75 -1.56
C TYR A 332 -18.04 11.51 -0.34
N GLU A 333 -16.76 11.36 0.01
CA GLU A 333 -16.11 12.11 1.10
C GLU A 333 -16.01 13.61 0.80
N ALA A 334 -15.92 13.99 -0.47
CA ALA A 334 -15.85 15.39 -0.91
C ALA A 334 -17.22 16.08 -1.00
N LEU A 335 -18.34 15.35 -0.85
CA LEU A 335 -19.68 15.92 -0.98
C LEU A 335 -20.16 16.57 0.32
N GLU A 336 -20.79 17.75 0.19
CA GLU A 336 -21.53 18.38 1.27
C GLU A 336 -22.93 17.78 1.40
N TRP A 337 -23.04 16.69 2.17
CA TRP A 337 -24.29 15.95 2.34
C TRP A 337 -25.47 16.79 2.83
N LYS A 338 -25.20 17.86 3.58
CA LYS A 338 -26.23 18.76 4.10
C LYS A 338 -27.04 19.41 2.98
N GLU A 339 -26.40 19.90 1.91
CA GLU A 339 -27.10 20.51 0.77
C GLU A 339 -27.99 19.51 0.02
N ILE A 340 -27.55 18.25 -0.03
CA ILE A 340 -28.31 17.16 -0.67
C ILE A 340 -29.53 16.80 0.17
N GLU A 341 -29.36 16.75 1.49
CA GLU A 341 -30.44 16.43 2.45
C GLU A 341 -31.47 17.56 2.56
N ASP A 342 -31.04 18.81 2.49
CA ASP A 342 -31.91 20.00 2.53
C ASP A 342 -32.64 20.24 1.19
N SER A 343 -32.41 19.41 0.17
CA SER A 343 -33.06 19.54 -1.13
C SER A 343 -34.55 19.16 -1.10
N THR A 344 -35.32 19.66 -2.07
CA THR A 344 -36.76 19.34 -2.20
C THR A 344 -37.05 17.89 -2.61
N LYS A 345 -36.04 17.16 -3.11
CA LYS A 345 -36.14 15.78 -3.61
C LYS A 345 -34.85 15.00 -3.29
N PRO A 346 -34.57 14.72 -2.01
CA PRO A 346 -33.30 14.11 -1.60
C PRO A 346 -33.12 12.71 -2.18
N ASP A 347 -34.17 11.89 -2.22
CA ASP A 347 -34.06 10.50 -2.72
C ASP A 347 -33.72 10.41 -4.22
N PRO A 348 -34.40 11.14 -5.15
CA PRO A 348 -33.98 11.19 -6.55
C PRO A 348 -32.56 11.71 -6.75
N ILE A 349 -32.16 12.75 -6.00
CA ILE A 349 -30.82 13.33 -6.10
C ILE A 349 -29.76 12.32 -5.63
N LYS A 350 -29.98 11.65 -4.49
CA LYS A 350 -29.07 10.60 -3.99
C LYS A 350 -28.87 9.48 -5.02
N ARG A 351 -29.94 9.03 -5.69
CA ARG A 351 -29.86 8.02 -6.76
C ARG A 351 -29.11 8.51 -7.99
N LEU A 352 -29.39 9.73 -8.45
CA LEU A 352 -28.71 10.33 -9.60
C LEU A 352 -27.23 10.55 -9.31
N LEU A 353 -26.91 11.04 -8.11
CA LEU A 353 -25.56 11.29 -7.63
C LEU A 353 -24.76 9.98 -7.57
N PHE A 354 -25.33 8.90 -7.03
CA PHE A 354 -24.69 7.59 -7.10
C PHE A 354 -24.39 7.18 -8.54
N GLY A 355 -25.37 7.28 -9.44
CA GLY A 355 -25.17 6.98 -10.86
C GLY A 355 -24.08 7.83 -11.52
N PHE A 356 -24.00 9.12 -11.18
CA PHE A 356 -22.99 10.04 -11.68
C PHE A 356 -21.60 9.75 -11.13
N CYS A 357 -21.46 9.53 -9.82
CA CYS A 357 -20.19 9.16 -9.20
C CYS A 357 -19.67 7.82 -9.74
N PHE A 358 -20.57 6.85 -9.93
CA PHE A 358 -20.22 5.55 -10.51
C PHE A 358 -19.79 5.68 -11.98
N PHE A 359 -20.50 6.47 -12.77
CA PHE A 359 -20.11 6.78 -14.16
C PHE A 359 -18.76 7.51 -14.23
N HIS A 360 -18.55 8.51 -13.38
CA HIS A 360 -17.28 9.23 -13.28
C HIS A 360 -16.12 8.27 -12.95
N ALA A 361 -16.34 7.35 -12.01
CA ALA A 361 -15.36 6.35 -11.64
C ALA A 361 -15.03 5.39 -12.80
N ILE A 362 -16.02 4.96 -13.59
CA ILE A 362 -15.81 4.12 -14.79
C ILE A 362 -15.01 4.86 -15.87
N VAL A 363 -15.26 6.15 -16.08
CA VAL A 363 -14.56 6.92 -17.13
C VAL A 363 -13.10 7.21 -16.76
N GLN A 364 -12.78 7.21 -15.46
CA GLN A 364 -11.41 7.42 -14.96
C GLN A 364 -10.58 6.13 -14.87
N GLU A 365 -11.22 4.96 -14.69
CA GLU A 365 -10.57 3.65 -14.85
C GLU A 365 -10.23 3.36 -16.32
#